data_AF-A0A3N7GBP5-F1
#
_entry.id   AF-A0A3N7GBP5-F1
#
_cell.length_a   1.000
_cell.length_b   1.000
_cell.length_c   1.000
_cell.angle_alpha   90.00
_cell.angle_beta   90.00
_cell.angle_gamma   90.00
#
_symmetry.space_group_name_H-M   'P 1'
#
loop_
_entity.id
_entity.type
_entity.pdbx_description
1 polymer ?
#
loop_
_entity_poly.entity_id
_entity_poly.type
_entity_poly.pdbx_seq_one_letter_code
_entity_poly.pdbx_strand_id
1 'polypeptide(L)'
;MKAAAEFAKRIELKQESGSLSSRDFLRLRALLMIICAASWRGTDKAGEKPKDRTSLQVLPVEGDANSWPYVLGRLIFKVFGGSKPAIRSLKLDSVHDQLPADLLECWATCFWCLHACLCARLSPGERTKIQRHILPLMEQVYRRTHLSKDELLAASITDVMDGMSIQYADRLGIDPEALSRAHRSACERIFS
;
A
#
# COMPACT_ATOMS: atom_id res chain seq x y z
N MET A 1 0.50 7.77 14.28
CA MET A 1 1.06 6.40 14.15
C MET A 1 2.58 6.42 14.33
N LYS A 2 3.09 6.10 15.53
CA LYS A 2 4.53 6.16 15.88
C LYS A 2 5.39 5.18 15.06
N ALA A 3 4.93 3.93 14.92
CA ALA A 3 5.64 2.89 14.18
C ALA A 3 5.87 3.23 12.69
N ALA A 4 4.87 3.80 12.01
CA ALA A 4 5.01 4.22 10.61
C ALA A 4 6.03 5.37 10.44
N ALA A 5 6.07 6.30 11.40
CA ALA A 5 7.04 7.40 11.40
C ALA A 5 8.46 6.90 11.69
N GLU A 6 8.64 5.99 12.65
CA GLU A 6 9.93 5.36 12.95
C GLU A 6 10.46 4.55 11.77
N PHE A 7 9.57 3.81 11.09
CA PHE A 7 9.94 3.10 9.87
C PHE A 7 10.36 4.06 8.75
N ALA A 8 9.62 5.15 8.54
CA ALA A 8 9.98 6.15 7.52
C ALA A 8 11.39 6.74 7.78
N LYS A 9 11.67 7.11 9.04
CA LYS A 9 13.00 7.59 9.44
C LYS A 9 14.09 6.54 9.23
N ARG A 10 13.80 5.26 9.53
CA ARG A 10 14.73 4.15 9.28
C ARG A 10 15.04 3.99 7.80
N ILE A 11 14.03 4.06 6.92
CA ILE A 11 14.22 3.95 5.47
C ILE A 11 15.10 5.08 4.95
N GLU A 12 14.88 6.31 5.41
CA GLU A 12 15.69 7.48 5.06
C GLU A 12 17.17 7.28 5.44
N LEU A 13 17.45 6.95 6.70
CA LEU A 13 18.83 6.69 7.17
C LEU A 13 19.52 5.54 6.42
N LYS A 14 18.76 4.49 6.09
CA LYS A 14 19.29 3.34 5.35
C LYS A 14 19.52 3.64 3.88
N GLN A 15 18.69 4.48 3.28
CA GLN A 15 18.89 4.98 1.93
C GLN A 15 20.17 5.83 1.87
N GLU A 16 20.35 6.76 2.81
CA GLU A 16 21.55 7.62 2.89
C GLU A 16 22.84 6.82 3.08
N SER A 17 22.80 5.77 3.89
CA SER A 17 23.94 4.88 4.12
C SER A 17 24.10 3.75 3.08
N GLY A 18 23.18 3.63 2.11
CA GLY A 18 23.21 2.54 1.11
C GLY A 18 23.05 1.14 1.71
N SER A 19 22.35 1.02 2.84
CA SER A 19 22.22 -0.21 3.65
C SER A 19 20.78 -0.77 3.67
N LEU A 20 19.96 -0.39 2.68
CA LEU A 20 18.65 -0.99 2.48
C LEU A 20 18.78 -2.45 2.05
N SER A 21 17.89 -3.28 2.60
CA SER A 21 17.89 -4.73 2.42
C SER A 21 16.47 -5.25 2.24
N SER A 22 16.32 -6.47 1.73
CA SER A 22 15.03 -7.17 1.62
C SER A 22 14.26 -7.19 2.96
N ARG A 23 14.96 -7.28 4.10
CA ARG A 23 14.37 -7.23 5.44
C ARG A 23 13.60 -5.94 5.73
N ASP A 24 13.99 -4.81 5.13
CA ASP A 24 13.26 -3.55 5.30
C ASP A 24 11.95 -3.54 4.48
N PHE A 25 11.88 -4.28 3.38
CA PHE A 25 10.64 -4.49 2.61
C PHE A 25 9.71 -5.50 3.29
N LEU A 26 10.24 -6.53 3.95
CA LEU A 26 9.44 -7.39 4.83
C LEU A 26 8.78 -6.59 5.96
N ARG A 27 9.51 -5.63 6.54
CA ARG A 27 8.94 -4.71 7.54
C ARG A 27 7.88 -3.79 6.93
N LEU A 28 8.09 -3.28 5.71
CA LEU A 28 7.08 -2.50 5.00
C LEU A 28 5.79 -3.30 4.87
N ARG A 29 5.87 -4.55 4.37
CA ARG A 29 4.71 -5.43 4.20
C ARG A 29 3.97 -5.64 5.52
N ALA A 30 4.69 -6.00 6.57
CA ALA A 30 4.09 -6.18 7.90
C ALA A 30 3.38 -4.91 8.40
N LEU A 31 3.99 -3.73 8.21
CA LEU A 31 3.37 -2.46 8.62
C LEU A 31 2.12 -2.14 7.80
N LEU A 32 2.12 -2.39 6.48
CA LEU A 32 0.94 -2.21 5.64
C LEU A 32 -0.21 -3.10 6.12
N MET A 33 0.07 -4.38 6.39
CA MET A 33 -0.93 -5.32 6.91
C MET A 33 -1.45 -4.91 8.30
N ILE A 34 -0.58 -4.43 9.19
CA ILE A 34 -0.98 -3.89 10.50
C ILE A 34 -1.89 -2.66 10.33
N ILE A 35 -1.56 -1.76 9.41
CA ILE A 35 -2.41 -0.60 9.09
C ILE A 35 -3.78 -1.08 8.60
N CYS A 36 -3.83 -1.99 7.62
CA CYS A 36 -5.08 -2.57 7.12
C CYS A 36 -5.90 -3.24 8.24
N ALA A 37 -5.26 -3.97 9.14
CA ALA A 37 -5.91 -4.59 10.29
C ALA A 37 -6.49 -3.55 11.26
N ALA A 38 -5.79 -2.44 11.48
CA ALA A 38 -6.21 -1.34 12.34
C ALA A 38 -7.21 -0.36 11.67
N SER A 39 -7.56 -0.60 10.41
CA SER A 39 -8.41 0.28 9.61
C SER A 39 -9.87 -0.15 9.59
N TRP A 40 -10.77 0.81 9.38
CA TRP A 40 -12.19 0.56 9.24
C TRP A 40 -12.87 1.54 8.29
N ARG A 41 -14.05 1.15 7.79
CA ARG A 41 -14.82 1.87 6.76
C ARG A 41 -15.48 3.18 7.19
N GLY A 42 -15.49 3.51 8.48
CA GLY A 42 -16.23 4.65 9.01
C GLY A 42 -15.35 5.83 9.41
N THR A 43 -15.99 6.85 9.97
CA THR A 43 -15.38 8.09 10.42
C THR A 43 -15.54 8.24 11.93
N ASP A 44 -14.55 8.88 12.56
CA ASP A 44 -14.63 9.21 13.98
C ASP A 44 -15.42 10.51 14.14
N LYS A 45 -16.70 10.39 14.53
CA LYS A 45 -17.49 11.54 14.99
C LYS A 45 -17.36 11.67 16.49
N ALA A 46 -17.15 12.89 16.98
CA ALA A 46 -17.08 13.16 18.40
C ALA A 46 -18.37 12.70 19.10
N GLY A 47 -18.24 11.84 20.12
CA GLY A 47 -19.35 11.38 20.95
C GLY A 47 -20.08 10.12 20.49
N GLU A 48 -19.78 9.57 19.30
CA GLU A 48 -20.39 8.34 18.81
C GLU A 48 -19.42 7.15 18.92
N LYS A 49 -19.83 6.08 19.61
CA LYS A 49 -19.14 4.78 19.52
C LYS A 49 -19.72 4.01 18.33
N PRO A 50 -18.93 3.74 17.28
CA PRO A 50 -19.44 2.99 16.13
C PRO A 50 -19.80 1.57 16.56
N LYS A 51 -21.03 1.12 16.28
CA LYS A 51 -21.57 -0.17 16.73
C LYS A 51 -20.79 -1.39 16.21
N ASP A 52 -20.15 -1.25 15.04
CA ASP A 52 -19.47 -2.35 14.34
C ASP A 52 -17.93 -2.27 14.42
N ARG A 53 -17.37 -1.45 15.32
CA ARG A 53 -15.92 -1.21 15.42
C ARG A 53 -15.30 -1.95 16.59
N THR A 54 -14.33 -2.80 16.29
CA THR A 54 -13.50 -3.48 17.30
C THR A 54 -12.49 -2.52 17.93
N SER A 55 -11.97 -2.84 19.11
CA SER A 55 -10.94 -2.03 19.80
C SER A 55 -9.62 -1.92 19.04
N LEU A 56 -9.36 -2.83 18.09
CA LEU A 56 -8.17 -2.81 17.23
C LEU A 56 -8.30 -1.82 16.06
N GLN A 57 -9.53 -1.45 15.70
CA GLN A 57 -9.82 -0.58 14.56
C GLN A 57 -9.79 0.89 14.99
N VAL A 58 -8.64 1.53 14.79
CA VAL A 58 -8.35 2.88 15.27
C VAL A 58 -8.09 3.88 14.14
N LEU A 59 -8.06 3.44 12.87
CA LEU A 59 -7.80 4.30 11.72
C LEU A 59 -9.08 4.47 10.88
N PRO A 60 -9.73 5.65 10.91
CA PRO A 60 -10.92 5.93 10.12
C PRO A 60 -10.58 6.08 8.63
N VAL A 61 -11.61 6.04 7.77
CA VAL A 61 -11.46 6.22 6.31
C VAL A 61 -11.21 7.67 5.91
N GLU A 62 -11.80 8.61 6.64
CA GLU A 62 -11.62 10.06 6.45
C GLU A 62 -11.89 10.81 7.76
N GLY A 63 -11.77 12.14 7.75
CA GLY A 63 -12.02 13.00 8.92
C GLY A 63 -10.84 13.14 9.89
N ASP A 64 -9.75 12.39 9.67
CA ASP A 64 -8.50 12.50 10.42
C ASP A 64 -7.30 12.60 9.44
N ALA A 65 -6.29 13.41 9.79
CA ALA A 65 -5.04 13.53 9.03
C ALA A 65 -4.21 12.23 9.01
N ASN A 66 -4.53 11.31 9.92
CA ASN A 66 -4.04 9.94 10.04
C ASN A 66 -5.12 8.92 9.67
N SER A 67 -6.13 9.28 8.87
CA SER A 67 -7.00 8.30 8.24
C SER A 67 -6.16 7.31 7.43
N TRP A 68 -6.65 6.07 7.36
CA TRP A 68 -5.87 4.98 6.79
C TRP A 68 -5.40 5.20 5.35
N PRO A 69 -6.16 5.87 4.44
CA PRO A 69 -5.66 6.10 3.08
C PRO A 69 -4.42 7.00 3.07
N TYR A 70 -4.39 8.04 3.92
CA TYR A 70 -3.22 8.89 4.04
C TYR A 70 -2.04 8.18 4.70
N VAL A 71 -2.28 7.36 5.73
CA VAL A 71 -1.20 6.62 6.40
C VAL A 71 -0.55 5.62 5.44
N LEU A 72 -1.34 4.84 4.70
CA LEU A 72 -0.83 3.92 3.67
C LEU A 72 -0.07 4.68 2.58
N GLY A 73 -0.67 5.75 2.04
CA GLY A 73 -0.06 6.56 0.98
C GLY A 73 1.28 7.15 1.40
N ARG A 74 1.37 7.75 2.60
CA ARG A 74 2.63 8.30 3.13
C ARG A 74 3.69 7.22 3.34
N LEU A 75 3.31 6.06 3.84
CA LEU A 75 4.24 4.95 4.08
C LEU A 75 4.83 4.43 2.76
N ILE A 76 3.98 4.20 1.76
CA ILE A 76 4.40 3.76 0.43
C ILE A 76 5.25 4.84 -0.27
N PHE A 77 4.86 6.11 -0.15
CA PHE A 77 5.61 7.24 -0.69
C PHE A 77 7.05 7.29 -0.18
N LYS A 78 7.30 6.92 1.08
CA LYS A 78 8.68 6.92 1.62
C LYS A 78 9.62 5.92 0.95
N VAL A 79 9.07 4.88 0.33
CA VAL A 79 9.86 3.85 -0.36
C VAL A 79 9.91 4.10 -1.86
N PHE A 80 8.76 4.45 -2.44
CA PHE A 80 8.58 4.52 -3.89
C PHE A 80 8.35 5.91 -4.44
N GLY A 81 8.25 6.95 -3.61
CA GLY A 81 7.93 8.32 -4.01
C GLY A 81 9.15 9.22 -4.17
N GLY A 82 8.92 10.44 -4.64
CA GLY A 82 9.95 11.47 -4.77
C GLY A 82 10.96 11.26 -5.90
N SER A 83 11.91 12.20 -6.00
CA SER A 83 12.97 12.22 -7.03
C SER A 83 14.10 11.21 -6.76
N LYS A 84 14.35 10.92 -5.48
CA LYS A 84 15.32 9.93 -5.01
C LYS A 84 14.59 8.87 -4.15
N PRO A 85 13.83 7.95 -4.75
CA PRO A 85 13.13 6.92 -3.98
C PRO A 85 14.09 5.91 -3.35
N ALA A 86 13.73 5.43 -2.16
CA ALA A 86 14.52 4.46 -1.42
C ALA A 86 14.70 3.14 -2.18
N ILE A 87 13.69 2.68 -2.93
CA ILE A 87 13.77 1.43 -3.70
C ILE A 87 14.94 1.39 -4.69
N ARG A 88 15.41 2.53 -5.20
CA ARG A 88 16.59 2.59 -6.08
C ARG A 88 17.90 2.19 -5.40
N SER A 89 17.94 2.19 -4.06
CA SER A 89 19.10 1.78 -3.27
C SER A 89 19.00 0.35 -2.74
N LEU A 90 17.92 -0.37 -3.07
CA LEU A 90 17.79 -1.78 -2.73
C LEU A 90 18.81 -2.59 -3.53
N LYS A 91 19.71 -3.27 -2.82
CA LYS A 91 20.62 -4.26 -3.40
C LYS A 91 20.00 -5.64 -3.21
N LEU A 92 19.92 -6.40 -4.30
CA LEU A 92 19.51 -7.80 -4.28
C LEU A 92 20.75 -8.65 -4.46
N ASP A 93 20.93 -9.65 -3.59
CA ASP A 93 22.00 -10.63 -3.77
C ASP A 93 21.67 -11.48 -5.00
N SER A 94 22.53 -11.41 -6.01
CA SER A 94 22.31 -11.95 -7.37
C SER A 94 22.46 -13.47 -7.48
N VAL A 95 22.14 -14.22 -6.44
CA VAL A 95 22.40 -15.67 -6.40
C VAL A 95 21.39 -16.44 -7.28
N HIS A 96 20.23 -15.84 -7.56
CA HIS A 96 19.24 -16.37 -8.50
C HIS A 96 18.67 -15.22 -9.34
N ASP A 97 18.54 -15.40 -10.66
CA ASP A 97 17.97 -14.41 -11.60
C ASP A 97 16.48 -14.11 -11.37
N GLN A 98 15.89 -14.61 -10.29
CA GLN A 98 14.51 -14.42 -9.91
C GLN A 98 14.40 -13.54 -8.67
N LEU A 99 13.42 -12.65 -8.66
CA LEU A 99 13.12 -11.86 -7.48
C LEU A 99 12.66 -12.78 -6.33
N PRO A 100 13.17 -12.61 -5.11
CA PRO A 100 12.67 -13.35 -3.95
C PRO A 100 11.15 -13.21 -3.78
N ALA A 101 10.45 -14.32 -3.50
CA ALA A 101 9.00 -14.35 -3.31
C ALA A 101 8.53 -13.30 -2.28
N ASP A 102 9.29 -13.13 -1.20
CA ASP A 102 9.05 -12.11 -0.17
C ASP A 102 8.91 -10.67 -0.71
N LEU A 103 9.68 -10.34 -1.75
CA LEU A 103 9.60 -9.02 -2.38
C LEU A 103 8.40 -8.91 -3.32
N LEU A 104 8.06 -9.98 -4.06
CA LEU A 104 6.83 -10.02 -4.86
C LEU A 104 5.61 -9.84 -3.96
N GLU A 105 5.54 -10.55 -2.84
CA GLU A 105 4.47 -10.41 -1.85
C GLU A 105 4.40 -8.99 -1.28
N CYS A 106 5.55 -8.36 -1.02
CA CYS A 106 5.61 -6.97 -0.59
C CYS A 106 5.06 -6.01 -1.66
N TRP A 107 5.43 -6.19 -2.92
CA TRP A 107 4.98 -5.35 -4.03
C TRP A 107 3.48 -5.52 -4.28
N ALA A 108 2.99 -6.76 -4.30
CA ALA A 108 1.57 -7.08 -4.38
C ALA A 108 0.77 -6.41 -3.26
N THR A 109 1.30 -6.44 -2.02
CA THR A 109 0.70 -5.74 -0.88
C THR A 109 0.65 -4.23 -1.12
N CYS A 110 1.71 -3.62 -1.66
CA CYS A 110 1.71 -2.20 -2.02
C CYS A 110 0.67 -1.88 -3.11
N PHE A 111 0.56 -2.69 -4.16
CA PHE A 111 -0.43 -2.51 -5.23
C PHE A 111 -1.85 -2.57 -4.67
N TRP A 112 -2.13 -3.59 -3.86
CA TRP A 112 -3.42 -3.75 -3.20
C TRP A 112 -3.76 -2.54 -2.33
N CYS A 113 -2.82 -2.07 -1.49
CA CYS A 113 -3.05 -0.92 -0.61
C CYS A 113 -3.36 0.37 -1.39
N LEU A 114 -2.67 0.62 -2.50
CA LEU A 114 -2.92 1.80 -3.33
C LEU A 114 -4.31 1.75 -3.98
N HIS A 115 -4.70 0.59 -4.51
CA HIS A 115 -6.05 0.40 -5.05
C HIS A 115 -7.12 0.49 -3.97
N ALA A 116 -6.87 -0.07 -2.78
CA ALA A 116 -7.76 0.05 -1.64
C ALA A 116 -8.01 1.54 -1.30
N CYS A 117 -6.97 2.36 -1.25
CA CYS A 117 -7.10 3.81 -1.05
C CYS A 117 -7.99 4.48 -2.11
N LEU A 118 -7.87 4.08 -3.38
CA LEU A 118 -8.66 4.64 -4.49
C LEU A 118 -10.12 4.16 -4.49
N CYS A 119 -10.36 2.93 -4.01
CA CYS A 119 -11.68 2.33 -3.88
C CYS A 119 -12.38 2.68 -2.54
N ALA A 120 -11.72 3.39 -1.64
CA ALA A 120 -12.27 3.80 -0.36
C ALA A 120 -13.59 4.59 -0.51
N ARG A 121 -14.52 4.38 0.43
CA ARG A 121 -15.78 5.14 0.52
C ARG A 121 -15.51 6.49 1.17
N LEU A 122 -15.10 7.45 0.35
CA LEU A 122 -14.76 8.82 0.75
C LEU A 122 -15.84 9.80 0.29
N SER A 123 -15.98 10.89 1.04
CA SER A 123 -16.67 12.10 0.58
C SER A 123 -16.05 12.62 -0.73
N PRO A 124 -16.80 13.32 -1.61
CA PRO A 124 -16.29 13.77 -2.90
C PRO A 124 -15.00 14.62 -2.81
N GLY A 125 -14.92 15.49 -1.79
CA GLY A 125 -13.75 16.32 -1.53
C GLY A 125 -12.51 15.51 -1.14
N GLU A 126 -12.64 14.57 -0.21
CA GLU A 126 -11.54 13.69 0.19
C GLU A 126 -11.14 12.72 -0.92
N ARG A 127 -12.11 12.19 -1.68
CA ARG A 127 -11.84 11.37 -2.89
C ARG A 127 -10.92 12.10 -3.85
N THR A 128 -11.19 13.38 -4.13
CA THR A 128 -10.38 14.20 -5.03
C THR A 128 -8.95 14.38 -4.52
N LYS A 129 -8.78 14.63 -3.21
CA LYS A 129 -7.46 14.76 -2.58
C LYS A 129 -6.68 13.45 -2.64
N ILE A 130 -7.32 12.34 -2.26
CA ILE A 130 -6.71 11.01 -2.29
C ILE A 130 -6.29 10.66 -3.71
N GLN A 131 -7.15 10.83 -4.71
CA GLN A 131 -6.81 10.56 -6.11
C GLN A 131 -5.61 11.39 -6.59
N ARG A 132 -5.56 12.69 -6.26
CA ARG A 132 -4.45 13.59 -6.64
C ARG A 132 -3.09 13.08 -6.15
N HIS A 133 -3.04 12.46 -4.98
CA HIS A 133 -1.79 11.99 -4.38
C HIS A 133 -1.49 10.52 -4.67
N ILE A 134 -2.52 9.66 -4.64
CA ILE A 134 -2.35 8.21 -4.76
C ILE A 134 -2.20 7.77 -6.21
N LEU A 135 -2.89 8.38 -7.18
CA LEU A 135 -2.76 7.97 -8.58
C LEU A 135 -1.32 8.14 -9.12
N PRO A 136 -0.64 9.28 -8.93
CA PRO A 136 0.74 9.41 -9.39
C PRO A 136 1.70 8.49 -8.63
N LEU A 137 1.47 8.28 -7.33
CA LEU A 137 2.27 7.35 -6.53
C LEU A 137 2.10 5.92 -7.03
N MET A 138 0.87 5.49 -7.30
CA MET A 138 0.59 4.15 -7.82
C MET A 138 1.37 3.89 -9.10
N GLU A 139 1.33 4.80 -10.06
CA GLU A 139 2.08 4.67 -11.30
C GLU A 139 3.60 4.58 -11.08
N GLN A 140 4.12 5.33 -10.10
CA GLN A 140 5.53 5.21 -9.69
C GLN A 140 5.85 3.85 -9.08
N VAL A 141 4.97 3.28 -8.25
CA VAL A 141 5.19 1.94 -7.68
C VAL A 141 5.29 0.90 -8.79
N TYR A 142 4.32 0.85 -9.71
CA TYR A 142 4.31 -0.13 -10.82
C TYR A 142 5.57 -0.04 -11.68
N ARG A 143 6.03 1.17 -12.02
CA ARG A 143 7.25 1.32 -12.83
C ARG A 143 8.53 1.01 -12.06
N ARG A 144 8.57 1.26 -10.75
CA ARG A 144 9.78 1.13 -9.91
C ARG A 144 9.99 -0.28 -9.38
N THR A 145 9.02 -1.19 -9.52
CA THR A 145 9.22 -2.64 -9.25
C THR A 145 9.89 -3.36 -10.41
N HIS A 146 9.93 -2.75 -11.61
CA HIS A 146 10.52 -3.35 -12.82
C HIS A 146 9.89 -4.67 -13.26
N LEU A 147 8.70 -4.99 -12.75
CA LEU A 147 7.91 -6.11 -13.24
C LEU A 147 7.34 -5.79 -14.62
N SER A 148 7.38 -6.77 -15.51
CA SER A 148 6.62 -6.76 -16.76
C SER A 148 5.12 -6.86 -16.48
N LYS A 149 4.32 -6.54 -17.50
CA LYS A 149 2.86 -6.70 -17.44
C LYS A 149 2.46 -8.14 -17.11
N ASP A 150 3.10 -9.13 -17.71
CA ASP A 150 2.80 -10.55 -17.50
C ASP A 150 3.11 -10.97 -16.06
N GLU A 151 4.23 -10.51 -15.49
CA GLU A 151 4.55 -10.77 -14.08
C GLU A 151 3.61 -10.08 -13.11
N LEU A 152 3.15 -8.86 -13.43
CA LEU A 152 2.14 -8.16 -12.63
C LEU A 152 0.80 -8.89 -12.61
N LEU A 153 0.45 -9.58 -13.69
CA LEU A 153 -0.80 -10.34 -13.83
C LEU A 153 -0.65 -11.83 -13.44
N ALA A 154 0.55 -12.26 -13.04
CA ALA A 154 0.82 -13.63 -12.64
C ALA A 154 0.24 -13.96 -11.25
N ALA A 155 0.01 -15.26 -11.01
CA ALA A 155 -0.50 -15.79 -9.74
C ALA A 155 0.31 -15.32 -8.51
N SER A 156 1.63 -15.16 -8.66
CA SER A 156 2.52 -14.68 -7.59
C SER A 156 2.16 -13.27 -7.08
N ILE A 157 1.47 -12.46 -7.87
CA ILE A 157 0.95 -11.15 -7.49
C ILE A 157 -0.55 -11.23 -7.17
N THR A 158 -1.34 -11.83 -8.07
CA THR A 158 -2.81 -11.83 -7.93
C THR A 158 -3.28 -12.61 -6.70
N ASP A 159 -2.66 -13.75 -6.37
CA ASP A 159 -3.07 -14.56 -5.22
C ASP A 159 -2.84 -13.83 -3.89
N VAL A 160 -1.78 -13.02 -3.82
CA VAL A 160 -1.49 -12.17 -2.65
C VAL A 160 -2.53 -11.05 -2.54
N MET A 161 -2.88 -10.42 -3.67
CA MET A 161 -3.93 -9.39 -3.70
C MET A 161 -5.30 -9.95 -3.34
N ASP A 162 -5.61 -11.18 -3.75
CA ASP A 162 -6.85 -11.87 -3.39
C ASP A 162 -6.87 -12.24 -1.91
N GLY A 163 -5.75 -12.75 -1.36
CA GLY A 163 -5.61 -13.00 0.07
C GLY A 163 -5.80 -11.73 0.93
N MET A 164 -5.22 -10.61 0.50
CA MET A 164 -5.45 -9.30 1.13
C MET A 164 -6.93 -8.89 1.05
N SER A 165 -7.59 -9.14 -0.08
CA SER A 165 -9.02 -8.83 -0.25
C SER A 165 -9.90 -9.66 0.67
N ILE A 166 -9.68 -10.97 0.74
CA ILE A 166 -10.38 -11.89 1.65
C ILE A 166 -10.24 -11.41 3.10
N GLN A 167 -9.04 -10.97 3.49
CA GLN A 167 -8.76 -10.61 4.87
C GLN A 167 -9.30 -9.21 5.25
N TYR A 168 -9.27 -8.25 4.33
CA TYR A 168 -9.45 -6.83 4.68
C TYR A 168 -10.55 -6.09 3.90
N ALA A 169 -11.03 -6.55 2.76
CA ALA A 169 -11.93 -5.75 1.93
C ALA A 169 -13.28 -5.44 2.62
N ASP A 170 -13.92 -6.44 3.23
CA ASP A 170 -15.22 -6.29 3.89
C ASP A 170 -15.19 -5.24 5.03
N ARG A 171 -14.19 -5.31 5.91
CA ARG A 171 -14.02 -4.34 7.01
C ARG A 171 -13.76 -2.91 6.53
N LEU A 172 -13.15 -2.76 5.36
CA LEU A 172 -12.89 -1.46 4.73
C LEU A 172 -14.06 -1.00 3.86
N GLY A 173 -15.08 -1.84 3.68
CA GLY A 173 -16.24 -1.56 2.83
C GLY A 173 -15.89 -1.49 1.34
N ILE A 174 -14.86 -2.23 0.92
CA ILE A 174 -14.35 -2.24 -0.45
C ILE A 174 -14.85 -3.50 -1.16
N ASP A 175 -15.23 -3.37 -2.43
CA ASP A 175 -15.57 -4.50 -3.30
C ASP A 175 -14.26 -5.16 -3.80
N PRO A 176 -13.97 -6.43 -3.43
CA PRO A 176 -12.80 -7.17 -3.92
C PRO A 176 -12.71 -7.21 -5.46
N GLU A 177 -13.85 -7.34 -6.13
CA GLU A 177 -13.90 -7.45 -7.58
C GLU A 177 -13.54 -6.12 -8.25
N ALA A 178 -13.98 -5.00 -7.68
CA ALA A 178 -13.56 -3.68 -8.13
C ALA A 178 -12.04 -3.48 -7.98
N LEU A 179 -11.46 -3.98 -6.90
CA LEU A 179 -10.02 -3.94 -6.62
C LEU A 179 -9.23 -4.74 -7.68
N SER A 180 -9.68 -5.96 -7.95
CA SER A 180 -9.10 -6.87 -8.96
C SER A 180 -9.19 -6.28 -10.37
N ARG A 181 -10.34 -5.71 -10.74
CA ARG A 181 -10.50 -4.98 -12.01
C ARG A 181 -9.58 -3.76 -12.09
N ALA A 182 -9.49 -2.98 -11.03
CA ALA A 182 -8.65 -1.78 -10.99
C ALA A 182 -7.16 -2.12 -11.18
N HIS A 183 -6.68 -3.22 -10.61
CA HIS A 183 -5.33 -3.72 -10.84
C HIS A 183 -5.08 -4.07 -12.31
N ARG A 184 -5.95 -4.89 -12.92
CA ARG A 184 -5.86 -5.22 -14.35
C ARG A 184 -5.86 -3.98 -15.24
N SER A 185 -6.79 -3.06 -15.01
CA SER A 185 -6.87 -1.80 -15.76
C SER A 185 -5.64 -0.92 -15.58
N ALA A 186 -5.00 -0.92 -14.40
CA ALA A 186 -3.76 -0.21 -14.19
C ALA A 186 -2.59 -0.84 -14.97
N CYS A 187 -2.49 -2.16 -15.01
CA CYS A 187 -1.49 -2.87 -15.82
C CYS A 187 -1.65 -2.54 -17.30
N GLU A 188 -2.88 -2.57 -17.84
CA GLU A 188 -3.14 -2.18 -19.22
C GLU A 188 -2.72 -0.75 -19.51
N ARG A 189 -3.15 0.21 -18.68
CA ARG A 189 -2.88 1.64 -18.92
C ARG A 189 -1.40 2.01 -18.80
N ILE A 190 -0.65 1.37 -17.90
CA ILE A 190 0.74 1.77 -17.61
C ILE A 190 1.72 1.18 -18.62
N PHE A 191 1.39 0.01 -19.18
CA PHE A 191 2.28 -0.79 -20.04
C PHE A 191 1.70 -1.01 -21.45
N SER A 192 0.68 -0.24 -21.84
CA SER A 192 0.22 -0.10 -23.23
C SER A 192 1.20 0.67 -24.09
#